data_AF-A0A6J7SK34-F1
#
_entry.id   AF-A0A6J7SK34-F1
#
_cell.length_a   1.000
_cell.length_b   1.000
_cell.length_c   1.000
_cell.angle_alpha   90.00
_cell.angle_beta   90.00
_cell.angle_gamma   90.00
#
_symmetry.space_group_name_H-M   'P 1'
#
loop_
_entity.id
_entity.type
_entity.pdbx_description
1 polymer ?
#
loop_
_entity_poly.entity_id
_entity_poly.type
_entity_poly.pdbx_seq_one_letter_code
_entity_poly.pdbx_strand_id
1 'polypeptide(L)'
;MTSSGGMLPPAFLRNGSPSFADFLADLAPDLLTARLLQSTIDTTHLAPHGTTIVSLRGTFGAVMAGDRRATMGNVISQRDIEKVFLADEHSMIGIAGTAGLAIELVRLFQVELEHYEKIEGLQLSLDGKANRLSALLRGNLGMAMQGLAVVPMFAGYDLDRNRGRIFSYDVTGGRYEEHDYHAVGSGSFFAKSSIKKMYREDISAEQATAIALEALYDAADDDSATGGPDLARGIYPVVAISDSSGVRLLNDDALTPMVQTIVAGRQRRPDGPLVDLEGQS
;
A
#
# COMPACT_ATOMS: atom_id res chain seq x y z
N MET A 1 37.51 -21.36 18.59
CA MET A 1 37.14 -21.09 20.00
C MET A 1 37.59 -19.70 20.36
N THR A 2 36.67 -18.73 20.37
CA THR A 2 36.78 -17.49 21.16
C THR A 2 35.38 -17.21 21.67
N SER A 3 35.15 -17.51 22.95
CA SER A 3 33.92 -17.13 23.64
C SER A 3 33.89 -15.60 23.74
N SER A 4 33.08 -14.92 22.94
CA SER A 4 32.57 -13.62 23.37
C SER A 4 31.41 -13.91 24.31
N GLY A 5 31.61 -13.61 25.59
CA GLY A 5 30.56 -13.71 26.60
C GLY A 5 29.31 -12.94 26.17
N GLY A 6 28.17 -13.27 26.78
CA GLY A 6 26.85 -12.70 26.52
C GLY A 6 26.70 -11.21 26.86
N MET A 7 27.70 -10.39 26.52
CA MET A 7 27.61 -8.95 26.49
C MET A 7 26.99 -8.55 25.15
N LEU A 8 25.93 -7.73 25.22
CA LEU A 8 25.31 -7.16 24.04
C LEU A 8 26.36 -6.37 23.23
N PRO A 9 26.36 -6.46 21.89
CA PRO A 9 27.25 -5.67 21.05
C PRO A 9 27.17 -4.17 21.39
N PRO A 10 28.26 -3.40 21.27
CA PRO A 10 28.29 -1.99 21.66
C PRO A 10 27.20 -1.11 21.03
N ALA A 11 26.69 -1.49 19.85
CA ALA A 11 25.56 -0.82 19.20
C ALA A 11 24.29 -0.82 20.07
N PHE A 12 24.02 -1.89 20.83
CA PHE A 12 22.87 -2.02 21.72
C PHE A 12 23.02 -1.23 23.04
N LEU A 13 24.23 -0.75 23.34
CA LEU A 13 24.55 -0.04 24.59
C LEU A 13 24.75 1.46 24.37
N ARG A 14 24.66 1.92 23.12
CA ARG A 14 24.69 3.35 22.78
C ARG A 14 23.29 3.92 22.86
N ASN A 15 23.17 5.18 23.28
CA ASN A 15 21.97 5.97 23.02
C ASN A 15 21.97 6.27 21.50
N GLY A 16 21.46 5.31 20.72
CA GLY A 16 21.47 5.32 19.26
C GLY A 16 20.40 6.22 18.65
N SER A 17 20.38 6.33 17.32
CA SER A 17 19.26 6.93 16.59
C SER A 17 17.97 6.15 16.90
N PRO A 18 16.81 6.81 17.09
CA PRO A 18 15.51 6.12 17.22
C PRO A 18 15.02 5.51 15.89
N SER A 19 15.90 5.42 14.87
CA SER A 19 15.68 4.74 13.60
C SER A 19 16.30 3.35 13.64
N PHE A 20 15.47 2.34 13.41
CA PHE A 20 15.91 0.97 13.26
C PHE A 20 16.73 0.79 11.98
N ALA A 21 16.41 1.52 10.91
CA ALA A 21 17.21 1.49 9.68
C ALA A 21 18.65 2.02 9.90
N ASP A 22 18.81 3.11 10.67
CA ASP A 22 20.14 3.61 11.05
C ASP A 22 20.88 2.59 11.93
N PHE A 23 20.18 1.97 12.89
CA PHE A 23 20.72 0.92 13.75
C PHE A 23 21.20 -0.31 12.95
N LEU A 24 20.42 -0.74 11.95
CA LEU A 24 20.80 -1.83 11.05
C LEU A 24 22.00 -1.46 10.17
N ALA A 25 22.06 -0.22 9.68
CA ALA A 25 23.19 0.25 8.87
C ALA A 25 24.53 0.13 9.63
N ASP A 26 24.52 0.36 10.94
CA ASP A 26 25.69 0.24 11.81
C ASP A 26 26.04 -1.21 12.17
N LEU A 27 25.04 -2.06 12.43
CA LEU A 27 25.24 -3.39 13.01
C LEU A 27 25.24 -4.54 11.99
N ALA A 28 24.34 -4.51 11.01
CA ALA A 28 24.08 -5.58 10.06
C ALA A 28 23.65 -5.02 8.70
N PRO A 29 24.55 -4.30 8.00
CA PRO A 29 24.19 -3.57 6.78
C PRO A 29 23.86 -4.48 5.58
N ASP A 30 24.12 -5.77 5.68
CA ASP A 30 23.72 -6.82 4.74
C ASP A 30 22.22 -7.14 4.78
N LEU A 31 21.53 -6.79 5.86
CA LEU A 31 20.08 -6.91 5.98
C LEU A 31 19.32 -5.76 5.29
N LEU A 32 20.02 -4.71 4.85
CA LEU A 32 19.42 -3.63 4.07
C LEU A 32 19.30 -4.06 2.60
N THR A 33 18.06 -4.12 2.12
CA THR A 33 17.67 -4.58 0.78
C THR A 33 18.53 -3.99 -0.36
N ALA A 34 18.93 -2.72 -0.25
CA ALA A 34 19.72 -2.01 -1.26
C ALA A 34 21.11 -2.60 -1.54
N ARG A 35 21.64 -3.51 -0.70
CA ARG A 35 22.97 -4.10 -0.86
C ARG A 35 22.99 -5.49 -1.49
N LEU A 36 21.83 -6.13 -1.64
CA LEU A 36 21.74 -7.55 -2.03
C LEU A 36 21.91 -7.81 -3.53
N LEU A 37 21.73 -6.81 -4.40
CA LEU A 37 21.76 -7.01 -5.86
C LEU A 37 22.54 -5.87 -6.55
N GLN A 38 23.76 -6.17 -7.00
CA GLN A 38 24.58 -5.32 -7.87
C GLN A 38 24.71 -5.98 -9.26
N SER A 39 23.59 -6.26 -9.94
CA SER A 39 23.62 -6.83 -11.29
C SER A 39 23.00 -5.90 -12.32
N THR A 40 23.68 -5.75 -13.47
CA THR A 40 23.28 -4.90 -14.61
C THR A 40 22.30 -5.57 -15.57
N ILE A 41 21.61 -6.63 -15.14
CA ILE A 41 20.65 -7.37 -15.97
C ILE A 41 19.28 -6.70 -15.79
N ASP A 42 18.56 -6.49 -16.90
CA ASP A 42 17.15 -6.07 -16.84
C ASP A 42 16.32 -7.19 -16.19
N THR A 43 16.10 -7.06 -14.88
CA THR A 43 15.40 -8.05 -14.06
C THR A 43 13.91 -7.77 -13.96
N THR A 44 13.39 -6.78 -14.69
CA THR A 44 11.97 -6.38 -14.62
C THR A 44 11.04 -7.56 -14.89
N HIS A 45 11.43 -8.48 -15.79
CA HIS A 45 10.68 -9.70 -16.11
C HIS A 45 10.97 -10.91 -15.20
N LEU A 46 11.98 -10.83 -14.33
CA LEU A 46 12.42 -11.94 -13.47
C LEU A 46 11.69 -12.01 -12.13
N ALA A 47 10.98 -10.94 -11.76
CA ALA A 47 10.24 -10.88 -10.51
C ALA A 47 8.75 -10.63 -10.78
N PRO A 48 7.84 -11.23 -9.98
CA PRO A 48 6.43 -10.90 -10.02
C PRO A 48 6.20 -9.39 -9.79
N HIS A 49 5.47 -8.78 -10.72
CA HIS A 49 5.04 -7.39 -10.72
C HIS A 49 3.61 -7.26 -11.26
N GLY A 50 3.10 -6.03 -11.38
CA GLY A 50 1.72 -5.77 -11.83
C GLY A 50 0.78 -5.64 -10.65
N THR A 51 0.24 -4.44 -10.48
CA THR A 51 -0.53 -4.04 -9.30
C THR A 51 -1.40 -2.86 -9.64
N THR A 52 -2.59 -2.81 -9.06
CA THR A 52 -3.34 -1.58 -8.89
C THR A 52 -3.79 -1.47 -7.44
N ILE A 53 -3.40 -0.35 -6.82
CA ILE A 53 -3.85 0.03 -5.48
C ILE A 53 -4.52 1.38 -5.60
N VAL A 54 -5.66 1.52 -4.93
CA VAL A 54 -6.41 2.77 -4.82
C VAL A 54 -6.54 3.15 -3.35
N SER A 55 -6.60 4.43 -3.07
CA SER A 55 -7.01 4.95 -1.75
C SER A 55 -7.91 6.15 -1.92
N LEU A 56 -8.89 6.27 -1.01
CA LEU A 56 -9.86 7.37 -0.98
C LEU A 56 -10.06 7.83 0.45
N ARG A 57 -10.23 9.13 0.63
CA ARG A 57 -10.62 9.77 1.89
C ARG A 57 -12.14 9.81 1.97
N GLY A 58 -12.68 9.75 3.18
CA GLY A 58 -14.09 10.04 3.44
C GLY A 58 -14.25 10.73 4.80
N THR A 59 -15.49 10.90 5.23
CA THR A 59 -15.81 11.53 6.53
C THR A 59 -15.33 10.69 7.72
N PHE A 60 -15.21 9.38 7.52
CA PHE A 60 -14.75 8.41 8.52
C PHE A 60 -13.22 8.40 8.69
N GLY A 61 -12.46 8.77 7.64
CA GLY A 61 -11.04 8.51 7.56
C GLY A 61 -10.57 8.22 6.14
N ALA A 62 -9.92 7.07 5.93
CA ALA A 62 -9.44 6.65 4.62
C ALA A 62 -9.65 5.15 4.39
N VAL A 63 -9.89 4.77 3.13
CA VAL A 63 -9.90 3.38 2.65
C VAL A 63 -8.73 3.17 1.69
N MET A 64 -8.17 1.98 1.66
CA MET A 64 -7.20 1.54 0.66
C MET A 64 -7.59 0.15 0.16
N ALA A 65 -7.55 -0.06 -1.15
CA ALA A 65 -7.82 -1.36 -1.75
C ALA A 65 -6.76 -1.73 -2.77
N GLY A 66 -6.39 -3.01 -2.83
CA GLY A 66 -5.40 -3.52 -3.77
C GLY A 66 -5.87 -4.81 -4.44
N ASP A 67 -5.61 -4.92 -5.74
CA ASP A 67 -5.89 -6.13 -6.51
C ASP A 67 -4.99 -7.31 -6.07
N ARG A 68 -5.33 -8.53 -6.51
CA ARG A 68 -4.66 -9.77 -6.08
C ARG A 68 -3.77 -10.44 -7.14
N ARG A 69 -3.67 -9.88 -8.35
CA ARG A 69 -2.92 -10.51 -9.45
C ARG A 69 -1.44 -10.15 -9.36
N ALA A 70 -0.55 -11.10 -9.61
CA ALA A 70 0.83 -10.81 -9.95
C ALA A 70 1.17 -11.46 -11.29
N THR A 71 2.01 -10.79 -12.08
CA THR A 71 2.40 -11.19 -13.42
C THR A 71 3.92 -11.21 -13.55
N MET A 72 4.42 -12.09 -14.41
CA MET A 72 5.80 -12.09 -14.90
C MET A 72 5.73 -12.04 -16.42
N GLY A 73 5.98 -10.85 -16.98
CA GLY A 73 5.62 -10.58 -18.38
C GLY A 73 4.12 -10.76 -18.59
N ASN A 74 3.72 -11.63 -19.52
CA ASN A 74 2.32 -11.92 -19.82
C ASN A 74 1.72 -13.10 -19.02
N VAL A 75 2.52 -13.76 -18.16
CA VAL A 75 2.08 -14.93 -17.40
C VAL A 75 1.58 -14.50 -16.03
N ILE A 76 0.39 -14.95 -15.64
CA ILE A 76 -0.11 -14.80 -14.26
C ILE A 76 0.70 -15.73 -13.36
N SER A 77 1.59 -15.15 -12.55
CA SER A 77 2.43 -15.89 -11.61
C SER A 77 1.68 -16.21 -10.32
N GLN A 78 0.81 -15.31 -9.87
CA GLN A 78 0.04 -15.47 -8.64
C GLN A 78 -1.31 -14.76 -8.73
N ARG A 79 -2.30 -15.25 -7.99
CA ARG A 79 -3.70 -14.75 -8.00
C ARG A 79 -4.20 -14.25 -6.65
N ASP A 80 -3.47 -14.50 -5.57
CA ASP A 80 -3.87 -14.26 -4.20
C ASP A 80 -2.86 -13.38 -3.44
N ILE A 81 -2.01 -12.62 -4.14
CA ILE A 81 -1.00 -11.78 -3.48
C ILE A 81 -1.68 -10.66 -2.69
N GLU A 82 -1.17 -10.38 -1.49
CA GLU A 82 -1.59 -9.23 -0.70
C GLU A 82 -0.66 -8.05 -0.97
N LYS A 83 -1.26 -6.87 -1.14
CA LYS A 83 -0.53 -5.65 -1.53
C LYS A 83 -0.83 -4.46 -0.64
N VAL A 84 -1.80 -4.61 0.24
CA VAL A 84 -2.23 -3.63 1.23
C VAL A 84 -1.99 -4.26 2.59
N PHE A 85 -1.27 -3.55 3.44
CA PHE A 85 -0.86 -4.00 4.75
C PHE A 85 -1.18 -2.92 5.79
N LEU A 86 -1.36 -3.32 7.04
CA LEU A 86 -1.41 -2.39 8.16
C LEU A 86 0.02 -1.91 8.42
N ALA A 87 0.24 -0.59 8.53
CA ALA A 87 1.55 -0.05 8.85
C ALA A 87 1.74 0.07 10.37
N ASP A 88 0.71 0.50 11.09
CA ASP A 88 0.61 0.52 12.55
C ASP A 88 -0.87 0.59 12.99
N GLU A 89 -1.16 1.03 14.22
CA GLU A 89 -2.51 1.10 14.78
C GLU A 89 -3.50 2.00 14.00
N HIS A 90 -3.01 3.03 13.30
CA HIS A 90 -3.86 4.04 12.65
C HIS A 90 -3.47 4.30 11.19
N SER A 91 -2.64 3.46 10.59
CA SER A 91 -2.18 3.65 9.22
C SER A 91 -1.99 2.35 8.46
N MET A 92 -2.05 2.47 7.13
CA MET A 92 -1.97 1.40 6.15
C MET A 92 -1.01 1.79 5.03
N ILE A 93 -0.40 0.78 4.43
CA ILE A 93 0.53 0.91 3.33
C ILE A 93 0.17 -0.05 2.21
N GLY A 94 0.06 0.49 1.01
CA GLY A 94 -0.10 -0.26 -0.22
C GLY A 94 1.18 -0.20 -1.03
N ILE A 95 1.62 -1.30 -1.62
CA ILE A 95 2.86 -1.30 -2.41
C ILE A 95 2.67 -1.88 -3.82
N ALA A 96 3.15 -1.13 -4.82
CA ALA A 96 3.27 -1.56 -6.20
C ALA A 96 4.76 -1.72 -6.59
N GLY A 97 5.05 -2.65 -7.50
CA GLY A 97 6.40 -2.89 -8.01
C GLY A 97 6.87 -4.33 -7.75
N THR A 98 8.16 -4.49 -7.51
CA THR A 98 8.79 -5.81 -7.32
C THR A 98 8.32 -6.46 -6.02
N ALA A 99 7.57 -7.57 -6.11
CA ALA A 99 6.85 -8.15 -4.96
C ALA A 99 7.75 -8.49 -3.75
N GLY A 100 8.92 -9.10 -3.97
CA GLY A 100 9.83 -9.47 -2.87
C GLY A 100 10.34 -8.25 -2.09
N LEU A 101 10.83 -7.23 -2.82
CA LEU A 101 11.36 -6.00 -2.23
C LEU A 101 10.24 -5.15 -1.60
N ALA A 102 9.04 -5.21 -2.15
CA ALA A 102 7.86 -4.58 -1.57
C ALA A 102 7.58 -5.13 -0.17
N ILE A 103 7.53 -6.46 -0.02
CA ILE A 103 7.26 -7.09 1.28
C ILE A 103 8.35 -6.75 2.30
N GLU A 104 9.62 -6.77 1.89
CA GLU A 104 10.73 -6.37 2.76
C GLU A 104 10.63 -4.91 3.22
N LEU A 105 10.29 -4.00 2.30
CA LEU A 105 10.10 -2.58 2.62
C LEU A 105 8.96 -2.39 3.63
N VAL A 106 7.82 -3.07 3.47
CA VAL A 106 6.71 -3.01 4.44
C VAL A 106 7.19 -3.47 5.81
N ARG A 107 7.86 -4.63 5.89
CA ARG A 107 8.33 -5.20 7.16
C ARG A 107 9.33 -4.27 7.85
N LEU A 108 10.28 -3.73 7.09
CA LEU A 108 11.25 -2.78 7.63
C LEU A 108 10.55 -1.52 8.13
N PHE A 109 9.55 -1.02 7.40
CA PHE A 109 8.78 0.15 7.81
C PHE A 109 7.96 -0.12 9.09
N GLN A 110 7.27 -1.25 9.20
CA GLN A 110 6.54 -1.63 10.42
C GLN A 110 7.46 -1.69 11.64
N VAL A 111 8.63 -2.33 11.49
CA VAL A 111 9.62 -2.41 12.57
C VAL A 111 10.20 -1.04 12.91
N GLU A 112 10.45 -0.19 11.92
CA GLU A 112 10.90 1.20 12.14
C GLU A 112 9.90 1.99 13.01
N LEU A 113 8.60 1.87 12.72
CA LEU A 113 7.55 2.55 13.49
C LEU A 113 7.44 2.01 14.91
N GLU A 114 7.39 0.69 15.07
CA GLU A 114 7.27 0.04 16.37
C GLU A 114 8.53 0.23 17.23
N HIS A 115 9.71 0.28 16.60
CA HIS A 115 10.96 0.57 17.28
C HIS A 115 10.96 1.98 17.83
N TYR A 116 10.58 2.98 17.04
CA TYR A 116 10.49 4.36 17.49
C TYR A 116 9.55 4.48 18.70
N GLU A 117 8.36 3.90 18.63
CA GLU A 117 7.37 3.94 19.71
C GLU A 117 7.92 3.31 21.00
N LYS A 118 8.64 2.19 20.91
CA LYS A 118 9.24 1.53 22.08
C LYS A 118 10.38 2.32 22.71
N ILE A 119 11.14 3.08 21.91
CA ILE A 119 12.28 3.88 22.39
C ILE A 119 11.80 5.20 23.00
N GLU A 120 10.92 5.91 22.30
CA GLU A 120 10.47 7.25 22.69
C GLU A 120 9.23 7.22 23.60
N GLY A 121 8.54 6.08 23.70
CA GLY A 121 7.32 5.93 24.48
C GLY A 121 6.10 6.64 23.88
N LEU A 122 6.19 7.10 22.64
CA LEU A 122 5.14 7.82 21.93
C LEU A 122 5.16 7.48 20.43
N GLN A 123 3.98 7.47 19.81
CA GLN A 123 3.84 7.23 18.38
C GLN A 123 4.32 8.44 17.57
N LEU A 124 4.89 8.17 16.39
CA LEU A 124 5.16 9.22 15.41
C LEU A 124 3.84 9.89 14.97
N SER A 125 3.90 11.18 14.64
CA SER A 125 2.81 11.81 13.90
C SER A 125 2.69 11.17 12.50
N LEU A 126 1.52 11.28 11.87
CA LEU A 126 1.32 10.73 10.53
C LEU A 126 2.31 11.32 9.50
N ASP A 127 2.67 12.60 9.64
CA ASP A 127 3.74 13.23 8.86
C ASP A 127 5.12 12.64 9.17
N GLY A 128 5.41 12.34 10.43
CA GLY A 128 6.64 11.66 10.84
C GLY A 128 6.77 10.28 10.21
N LYS A 129 5.71 9.48 10.27
CA LYS A 129 5.63 8.14 9.63
C LYS A 129 5.88 8.23 8.13
N ALA A 130 5.20 9.16 7.47
CA ALA A 130 5.34 9.38 6.03
C ALA A 130 6.77 9.85 5.64
N ASN A 131 7.40 10.70 6.46
CA ASN A 131 8.80 11.10 6.26
C ASN A 131 9.79 9.94 6.47
N ARG A 132 9.54 9.03 7.43
CA ARG A 132 10.35 7.81 7.61
C ARG A 132 10.28 6.91 6.38
N LEU A 133 9.08 6.72 5.82
CA LEU A 133 8.90 5.97 4.58
C LEU A 133 9.68 6.59 3.40
N SER A 134 9.65 7.91 3.25
CA SER A 134 10.49 8.61 2.25
C SER A 134 11.99 8.32 2.41
N ALA A 135 12.49 8.24 3.66
CA ALA A 135 13.89 7.95 3.92
C ALA A 135 14.25 6.52 3.51
N LEU A 136 13.39 5.54 3.82
CA LEU A 136 13.56 4.15 3.40
C LEU A 136 13.57 4.02 1.87
N LEU A 137 12.67 4.72 1.17
CA LEU A 137 12.63 4.74 -0.29
C LEU A 137 13.89 5.34 -0.92
N ARG A 138 14.40 6.45 -0.37
CA ARG A 138 15.68 7.04 -0.82
C ARG A 138 16.82 6.05 -0.70
N GLY A 139 16.86 5.27 0.39
CA GLY A 139 17.83 4.20 0.57
C GLY A 139 17.76 3.11 -0.52
N ASN A 140 16.59 2.92 -1.13
CA ASN A 140 16.36 1.92 -2.18
C ASN A 140 16.50 2.46 -3.61
N LEU A 141 16.89 3.73 -3.80
CA LEU A 141 16.99 4.34 -5.14
C LEU A 141 17.91 3.56 -6.09
N GLY A 142 19.02 3.01 -5.57
CA GLY A 142 19.95 2.20 -6.38
C GLY A 142 19.28 0.97 -7.00
N MET A 143 18.41 0.29 -6.24
CA MET A 143 17.63 -0.86 -6.73
C MET A 143 16.57 -0.43 -7.74
N ALA A 144 15.90 0.70 -7.48
CA ALA A 144 14.92 1.25 -8.41
C ALA A 144 15.55 1.58 -9.78
N MET A 145 16.77 2.13 -9.79
CA MET A 145 17.52 2.40 -11.03
C MET A 145 17.94 1.13 -11.79
N GLN A 146 17.96 -0.03 -11.13
CA GLN A 146 18.20 -1.34 -11.76
C GLN A 146 16.91 -2.04 -12.24
N GLY A 147 15.77 -1.33 -12.22
CA GLY A 147 14.47 -1.90 -12.62
C GLY A 147 13.73 -2.63 -11.50
N LEU A 148 14.31 -2.66 -10.30
CA LEU A 148 13.72 -3.29 -9.12
C LEU A 148 12.98 -2.26 -8.25
N ALA A 149 12.18 -1.43 -8.90
CA ALA A 149 11.48 -0.33 -8.25
C ALA A 149 10.31 -0.82 -7.39
N VAL A 150 10.08 -0.08 -6.32
CA VAL A 150 8.96 -0.23 -5.39
C VAL A 150 8.39 1.16 -5.15
N VAL A 151 7.09 1.32 -5.38
CA VAL A 151 6.37 2.58 -5.21
C VAL A 151 5.22 2.35 -4.22
N PRO A 152 5.33 2.86 -2.99
CA PRO A 152 4.28 2.73 -2.00
C PRO A 152 3.24 3.85 -2.12
N MET A 153 2.09 3.58 -1.53
CA MET A 153 1.07 4.54 -1.15
C MET A 153 0.82 4.36 0.34
N PHE A 154 0.86 5.44 1.10
CA PHE A 154 0.64 5.42 2.55
C PHE A 154 -0.62 6.20 2.87
N ALA A 155 -1.46 5.68 3.76
CA ALA A 155 -2.66 6.38 4.20
C ALA A 155 -2.94 6.06 5.66
N GLY A 156 -3.69 6.92 6.34
CA GLY A 156 -4.05 6.69 7.73
C GLY A 156 -4.95 7.77 8.28
N TYR A 157 -5.39 7.57 9.52
CA TYR A 157 -6.15 8.53 10.27
C TYR A 157 -5.21 9.43 11.07
N ASP A 158 -5.27 10.73 10.82
CA ASP A 158 -4.51 11.74 11.55
C ASP A 158 -5.30 12.13 12.81
N LEU A 159 -4.88 11.61 13.97
CA LEU A 159 -5.52 11.85 15.26
C LEU A 159 -5.49 13.33 15.67
N ASP A 160 -4.45 14.07 15.31
CA ASP A 160 -4.33 15.49 15.65
C ASP A 160 -5.30 16.34 14.82
N ARG A 161 -5.53 15.94 13.56
CA ARG A 161 -6.41 16.65 12.61
C ARG A 161 -7.81 16.07 12.48
N ASN A 162 -8.09 14.94 13.11
CA ASN A 162 -9.34 14.18 13.01
C ASN A 162 -9.78 13.93 11.56
N ARG A 163 -8.86 13.52 10.68
CA ARG A 163 -9.16 13.25 9.27
C ARG A 163 -8.27 12.16 8.67
N GLY A 164 -8.77 11.45 7.67
CA GLY A 164 -7.94 10.61 6.81
C GLY A 164 -6.98 11.42 5.95
N ARG A 165 -5.77 10.91 5.73
CA ARG A 165 -4.77 11.50 4.83
C ARG A 165 -4.13 10.42 3.97
N ILE A 166 -3.79 10.78 2.74
CA ILE A 166 -3.17 9.90 1.74
C ILE A 166 -1.87 10.54 1.30
N PHE A 167 -0.82 9.73 1.16
CA PHE A 167 0.49 10.14 0.70
C PHE A 167 0.94 9.23 -0.44
N SER A 168 1.26 9.85 -1.57
CA SER A 168 1.91 9.19 -2.70
C SER A 168 3.42 9.44 -2.66
N TYR A 169 4.17 8.55 -3.30
CA TYR A 169 5.63 8.62 -3.36
C TYR A 169 6.13 8.40 -4.78
N ASP A 170 7.29 8.97 -5.07
CA ASP A 170 8.09 8.61 -6.24
C ASP A 170 9.29 7.73 -5.84
N VAL A 171 9.97 7.18 -6.85
CA VAL A 171 11.15 6.31 -6.67
C VAL A 171 12.36 7.04 -6.06
N THR A 172 12.37 8.36 -6.05
CA THR A 172 13.42 9.19 -5.41
C THR A 172 13.10 9.48 -3.93
N GLY A 173 11.97 8.98 -3.43
CA GLY A 173 11.48 9.23 -2.07
C GLY A 173 10.85 10.61 -1.88
N GLY A 174 10.49 11.29 -2.99
CA GLY A 174 9.59 12.43 -2.95
C GLY A 174 8.24 12.00 -2.35
N ARG A 175 7.69 12.83 -1.47
CA ARG A 175 6.42 12.60 -0.78
C ARG A 175 5.44 13.69 -1.14
N TYR A 176 4.22 13.30 -1.48
CA TYR A 176 3.15 14.20 -1.85
C TYR A 176 1.88 13.84 -1.07
N GLU A 177 1.25 14.81 -0.42
CA GLU A 177 -0.07 14.61 0.20
C GLU A 177 -1.13 14.72 -0.89
N GLU A 178 -1.99 13.70 -0.96
CA GLU A 178 -3.09 13.60 -1.92
C GLU A 178 -4.39 13.97 -1.20
N HIS A 179 -5.20 14.83 -1.81
CA HIS A 179 -6.32 15.47 -1.12
C HIS A 179 -7.54 14.56 -0.93
N ASP A 180 -7.90 13.79 -1.95
CA ASP A 180 -9.19 13.09 -2.00
C ASP A 180 -9.04 11.60 -2.29
N TYR A 181 -8.32 11.27 -3.35
CA TYR A 181 -8.06 9.91 -3.75
C TYR A 181 -6.77 9.83 -4.56
N HIS A 182 -6.17 8.65 -4.60
CA HIS A 182 -5.04 8.37 -5.45
C HIS A 182 -5.03 6.90 -5.88
N ALA A 183 -4.25 6.59 -6.91
CA ALA A 183 -3.96 5.21 -7.29
C ALA A 183 -2.50 5.05 -7.72
N VAL A 184 -1.90 3.89 -7.46
CA VAL A 184 -0.55 3.52 -7.91
C VAL A 184 -0.56 2.16 -8.61
N GLY A 185 0.45 1.94 -9.46
CA GLY A 185 0.63 0.71 -10.23
C GLY A 185 0.06 0.78 -11.67
N SER A 186 0.02 -0.36 -12.36
CA SER A 186 -0.25 -0.46 -13.81
C SER A 186 -1.64 0.03 -14.20
N GLY A 187 -2.68 -0.31 -13.44
CA GLY A 187 -4.05 0.12 -13.68
C GLY A 187 -4.44 1.43 -12.99
N SER A 188 -3.48 2.14 -12.40
CA SER A 188 -3.73 3.37 -11.63
C SER A 188 -4.41 4.49 -12.45
N PHE A 189 -4.11 4.58 -13.74
CA PHE A 189 -4.71 5.57 -14.62
C PHE A 189 -6.22 5.33 -14.81
N PHE A 190 -6.62 4.09 -15.06
CA PHE A 190 -8.01 3.67 -15.20
C PHE A 190 -8.77 3.85 -13.88
N ALA A 191 -8.18 3.36 -12.78
CA ALA A 191 -8.77 3.49 -11.45
C ALA A 191 -9.01 4.95 -11.05
N LYS A 192 -8.02 5.86 -11.25
CA LYS A 192 -8.22 7.29 -10.98
C LYS A 192 -9.32 7.91 -11.82
N SER A 193 -9.42 7.52 -13.09
CA SER A 193 -10.45 8.02 -14.01
C SER A 193 -11.85 7.57 -13.60
N SER A 194 -11.97 6.34 -13.12
CA SER A 194 -13.20 5.79 -12.55
C SER A 194 -13.59 6.50 -11.24
N ILE A 195 -12.68 6.59 -10.28
CA ILE A 195 -12.92 7.28 -8.99
C ILE A 195 -13.33 8.74 -9.21
N LYS A 196 -12.70 9.44 -10.16
CA LYS A 196 -13.03 10.83 -10.49
C LYS A 196 -14.52 11.08 -10.77
N LYS A 197 -15.24 10.06 -11.24
CA LYS A 197 -16.67 10.16 -11.56
C LYS A 197 -17.56 9.82 -10.36
N MET A 198 -17.15 8.85 -9.56
CA MET A 198 -17.95 8.34 -8.43
C MET A 198 -17.70 9.05 -7.10
N TYR A 199 -16.51 9.62 -6.90
CA TYR A 199 -16.11 10.24 -5.64
C TYR A 199 -17.00 11.42 -5.25
N ARG A 200 -17.30 11.51 -3.96
CA ARG A 200 -17.91 12.66 -3.29
C ARG A 200 -17.14 12.90 -1.98
N GLU A 201 -17.10 14.14 -1.50
CA GLU A 201 -16.35 14.47 -0.28
C GLU A 201 -16.96 13.84 0.98
N ASP A 202 -18.28 13.66 0.99
CA ASP A 202 -19.09 13.22 2.14
C ASP A 202 -19.42 11.72 2.12
N ILE A 203 -18.53 10.89 1.57
CA ILE A 203 -18.73 9.44 1.50
C ILE A 203 -18.48 8.72 2.84
N SER A 204 -19.34 7.73 3.12
CA SER A 204 -19.14 6.77 4.21
C SER A 204 -18.03 5.75 3.90
N ALA A 205 -17.65 4.96 4.90
CA ALA A 205 -16.66 3.89 4.73
C ALA A 205 -17.12 2.82 3.74
N GLU A 206 -18.41 2.46 3.78
CA GLU A 206 -19.04 1.50 2.87
C GLU A 206 -19.09 2.04 1.44
N GLN A 207 -19.48 3.31 1.27
CA GLN A 207 -19.50 3.96 -0.04
C GLN A 207 -18.09 4.07 -0.63
N ALA A 208 -17.11 4.50 0.17
CA ALA A 208 -15.72 4.58 -0.25
C ALA A 208 -15.16 3.19 -0.63
N THR A 209 -15.52 2.14 0.12
CA THR A 209 -15.17 0.75 -0.20
C THR A 209 -15.80 0.29 -1.51
N ALA A 210 -17.09 0.59 -1.73
CA ALA A 210 -17.76 0.26 -2.99
C ALA A 210 -17.09 0.96 -4.18
N ILE A 211 -16.77 2.25 -4.05
CA ILE A 211 -16.05 3.03 -5.07
C ILE A 211 -14.66 2.43 -5.33
N ALA A 212 -13.93 2.04 -4.28
CA ALA A 212 -12.62 1.41 -4.42
C ALA A 212 -12.69 0.09 -5.20
N LEU A 213 -13.69 -0.75 -4.89
CA LEU A 213 -13.92 -2.02 -5.57
C LEU A 213 -14.35 -1.83 -7.04
N GLU A 214 -15.25 -0.88 -7.31
CA GLU A 214 -15.65 -0.51 -8.68
C GLU A 214 -14.45 0.01 -9.50
N ALA A 215 -13.62 0.86 -8.89
CA ALA A 215 -12.43 1.40 -9.55
C ALA A 215 -11.38 0.33 -9.88
N LEU A 216 -11.21 -0.66 -9.01
CA LEU A 216 -10.35 -1.82 -9.28
C LEU A 216 -10.97 -2.76 -10.32
N TYR A 217 -12.30 -2.86 -10.37
CA TYR A 217 -13.00 -3.57 -11.43
C TYR A 217 -12.74 -2.90 -12.79
N ASP A 218 -12.94 -1.59 -12.90
CA ASP A 218 -12.67 -0.83 -14.13
C ASP A 218 -11.20 -0.94 -14.54
N ALA A 219 -10.28 -0.86 -13.59
CA ALA A 219 -8.87 -1.05 -13.87
C ALA A 219 -8.56 -2.46 -14.38
N ALA A 220 -9.22 -3.50 -13.86
CA ALA A 220 -9.05 -4.87 -14.34
C ALA A 220 -9.67 -5.12 -15.73
N ASP A 221 -10.64 -4.31 -16.13
CA ASP A 221 -11.28 -4.40 -17.45
C ASP A 221 -10.33 -3.92 -18.56
N ASP A 222 -9.53 -2.89 -18.26
CA ASP A 222 -8.61 -2.26 -19.22
C ASP A 222 -7.11 -2.61 -19.03
N ASP A 223 -6.70 -3.12 -17.85
CA ASP A 223 -5.31 -3.54 -17.55
C ASP A 223 -5.20 -5.04 -17.23
N SER A 224 -4.58 -5.79 -18.13
CA SER A 224 -4.34 -7.24 -17.97
C SER A 224 -3.49 -7.61 -16.75
N ALA A 225 -2.64 -6.69 -16.25
CA ALA A 225 -1.83 -6.90 -15.05
C ALA A 225 -2.63 -6.72 -13.75
N THR A 226 -3.83 -6.13 -13.82
CA THR A 226 -4.74 -5.96 -12.70
C THR A 226 -5.74 -7.12 -12.61
N GLY A 227 -5.90 -7.67 -11.41
CA GLY A 227 -6.84 -8.75 -11.13
C GLY A 227 -8.21 -8.24 -10.67
N GLY A 228 -9.23 -8.40 -11.51
CA GLY A 228 -10.62 -8.22 -11.10
C GLY A 228 -11.07 -9.32 -10.12
N PRO A 229 -12.26 -9.18 -9.51
CA PRO A 229 -12.79 -10.16 -8.56
C PRO A 229 -12.98 -11.56 -9.19
N ASP A 230 -12.46 -12.60 -8.54
CA ASP A 230 -12.61 -14.00 -8.96
C ASP A 230 -13.63 -14.72 -8.06
N LEU A 231 -14.91 -14.62 -8.43
CA LEU A 231 -16.02 -15.25 -7.70
C LEU A 231 -15.92 -16.78 -7.66
N ALA A 232 -15.30 -17.41 -8.66
CA ALA A 232 -15.19 -18.87 -8.72
C ALA A 232 -14.20 -19.40 -7.68
N ARG A 233 -13.19 -18.61 -7.34
CA ARG A 233 -12.18 -18.95 -6.33
C ARG A 233 -12.38 -18.23 -4.99
N GLY A 234 -13.34 -17.31 -4.91
CA GLY A 234 -13.53 -16.46 -3.73
C GLY A 234 -12.35 -15.52 -3.49
N ILE A 235 -11.70 -15.04 -4.56
CA ILE A 235 -10.54 -14.14 -4.43
C ILE A 235 -10.98 -12.71 -4.75
N TYR A 236 -10.92 -11.85 -3.74
CA TYR A 236 -11.31 -10.44 -3.83
C TYR A 236 -10.13 -9.52 -3.54
N PRO A 237 -10.19 -8.25 -4.00
CA PRO A 237 -9.25 -7.22 -3.58
C PRO A 237 -9.12 -7.17 -2.06
N VAL A 238 -7.90 -6.94 -1.55
CA VAL A 238 -7.69 -6.65 -0.12
C VAL A 238 -8.15 -5.23 0.12
N VAL A 239 -8.96 -5.01 1.16
CA VAL A 239 -9.43 -3.67 1.57
C VAL A 239 -9.07 -3.40 3.02
N ALA A 240 -8.41 -2.27 3.26
CA ALA A 240 -8.13 -1.73 4.59
C ALA A 240 -8.90 -0.43 4.80
N ILE A 241 -9.41 -0.24 6.02
CA ILE A 241 -10.07 0.99 6.47
C ILE A 241 -9.30 1.51 7.68
N SER A 242 -8.98 2.80 7.66
CA SER A 242 -8.42 3.55 8.78
C SER A 242 -9.37 4.66 9.19
N ASP A 243 -9.80 4.63 10.44
CA ASP A 243 -10.66 5.64 11.06
C ASP A 243 -10.17 5.98 12.48
N SER A 244 -10.96 6.75 13.23
CA SER A 244 -10.63 7.16 14.60
C SER A 244 -10.49 6.01 15.60
N SER A 245 -10.99 4.81 15.27
CA SER A 245 -10.86 3.61 16.11
C SER A 245 -9.63 2.77 15.78
N GLY A 246 -8.90 3.13 14.72
CA GLY A 246 -7.72 2.43 14.25
C GLY A 246 -7.86 1.93 12.81
N VAL A 247 -6.95 1.04 12.42
CA VAL A 247 -6.93 0.43 11.09
C VAL A 247 -7.33 -1.05 11.14
N ARG A 248 -8.10 -1.50 10.15
CA ARG A 248 -8.51 -2.90 10.01
C ARG A 248 -8.61 -3.34 8.57
N LEU A 249 -8.38 -4.63 8.33
CA LEU A 249 -8.71 -5.29 7.07
C LEU A 249 -10.17 -5.73 7.08
N LEU A 250 -10.85 -5.57 5.94
CA LEU A 250 -12.17 -6.16 5.73
C LEU A 250 -12.02 -7.65 5.40
N ASN A 251 -12.90 -8.46 5.99
CA ASN A 251 -12.95 -9.90 5.75
C ASN A 251 -13.89 -10.23 4.58
N ASP A 252 -13.88 -11.49 4.16
CA ASP A 252 -14.69 -11.98 3.04
C ASP A 252 -16.19 -11.87 3.31
N ASP A 253 -16.63 -11.97 4.57
CA ASP A 253 -18.05 -11.81 4.94
C ASP A 253 -18.57 -10.40 4.61
N ALA A 254 -17.73 -9.38 4.82
CA ALA A 254 -18.04 -8.00 4.45
C ALA A 254 -17.89 -7.75 2.94
N LEU A 255 -16.85 -8.30 2.31
CA LEU A 255 -16.51 -8.01 0.91
C LEU A 255 -17.37 -8.76 -0.10
N THR A 256 -17.69 -10.03 0.16
CA THR A 256 -18.46 -10.89 -0.76
C THR A 256 -19.77 -10.25 -1.24
N PRO A 257 -20.68 -9.76 -0.36
CA PRO A 257 -21.93 -9.18 -0.82
C PRO A 257 -21.73 -7.90 -1.66
N MET A 258 -20.71 -7.10 -1.34
CA MET A 258 -20.38 -5.89 -2.11
C MET A 258 -19.89 -6.25 -3.51
N VAL A 259 -18.94 -7.19 -3.60
CA VAL A 259 -18.40 -7.68 -4.87
C VAL A 259 -19.49 -8.31 -5.74
N GLN A 260 -20.35 -9.16 -5.15
CA GLN A 260 -21.46 -9.77 -5.88
C GLN A 260 -22.43 -8.72 -6.43
N THR A 261 -22.72 -7.68 -5.65
CA THR A 261 -23.57 -6.56 -6.08
C THR A 261 -22.95 -5.83 -7.28
N ILE A 262 -21.64 -5.55 -7.23
CA ILE A 262 -20.90 -4.91 -8.33
C ILE A 262 -20.96 -5.78 -9.59
N VAL A 263 -20.59 -7.07 -9.49
CA VAL A 263 -20.57 -7.99 -10.63
C VAL A 263 -21.97 -8.16 -11.25
N ALA A 264 -23.01 -8.30 -10.42
CA ALA A 264 -24.40 -8.36 -10.89
C ALA A 264 -24.88 -7.03 -11.50
N GLY A 265 -24.34 -5.91 -11.03
CA GLY A 265 -24.48 -4.59 -11.67
C GLY A 265 -23.90 -4.59 -13.08
N ARG A 266 -22.66 -5.06 -13.22
CA ARG A 266 -21.92 -5.12 -14.49
C ARG A 266 -22.55 -6.04 -15.53
N GLN A 267 -23.16 -7.15 -15.10
CA GLN A 267 -23.94 -8.02 -15.99
C GLN A 267 -25.15 -7.31 -16.62
N ARG A 268 -25.74 -6.33 -15.92
CA ARG A 268 -26.87 -5.53 -16.42
C ARG A 268 -26.40 -4.29 -17.17
N ARG A 269 -25.28 -3.71 -16.74
CA ARG A 269 -24.66 -2.49 -17.28
C ARG A 269 -23.14 -2.67 -17.34
N PRO A 270 -22.60 -3.19 -18.46
CA PRO A 270 -21.17 -3.49 -18.58
C PRO A 270 -20.26 -2.30 -18.27
N ASP A 271 -20.63 -1.11 -18.76
CA ASP A 271 -19.86 0.13 -18.60
C ASP A 271 -19.95 0.76 -17.19
N GLY A 272 -20.57 0.07 -16.23
CA GLY A 272 -20.60 0.48 -14.83
C GLY A 272 -21.77 1.37 -14.42
N PRO A 273 -21.72 1.92 -13.18
CA PRO A 273 -22.78 2.77 -12.64
C PRO A 273 -22.86 4.11 -13.39
N LEU A 274 -24.09 4.59 -13.61
CA LEU A 274 -24.28 5.94 -14.15
C LEU A 274 -24.08 6.96 -13.04
N VAL A 275 -23.34 8.02 -13.35
CA VAL A 275 -23.31 9.20 -12.50
C VAL A 275 -24.64 9.92 -12.66
N ASP A 276 -25.32 10.14 -11.54
CA ASP A 276 -26.50 10.98 -11.54
C ASP A 276 -26.09 12.44 -11.86
N LEU A 277 -26.61 12.95 -12.99
CA LEU A 277 -26.26 14.27 -13.53
C LEU A 277 -27.17 15.36 -12.96
N GLU A 278 -28.28 14.98 -12.33
CA GLU A 278 -29.29 15.88 -11.80
C GLU A 278 -29.47 15.47 -10.35
N GLY A 279 -29.00 16.25 -9.36
CA GLY A 279 -29.13 15.90 -7.93
C GLY A 279 -30.58 15.75 -7.45
N GLN A 280 -31.24 14.66 -7.83
CA GLN A 280 -32.61 14.29 -7.52
C GLN A 280 -32.58 12.89 -6.91
N SER A 281 -32.51 12.88 -5.58
CA SER A 281 -32.80 11.74 -4.71
C SER A 281 -34.20 11.17 -4.93
#